data_AF-A0A7I7SAZ3-F1
#
_entry.id   AF-A0A7I7SAZ3-F1
#
_cell.length_a   1.000
_cell.length_b   1.000
_cell.length_c   1.000
_cell.angle_alpha   90.00
_cell.angle_beta   90.00
_cell.angle_gamma   90.00
#
_symmetry.space_group_name_H-M   'P 1'
#
loop_
_entity.id
_entity.type
_entity.pdbx_description
1 polymer ?
#
loop_
_entity_poly.entity_id
_entity_poly.type
_entity_poly.pdbx_seq_one_letter_code
_entity_poly.pdbx_strand_id
1 'polypeptide(L)' 'MHYTHDDIMDRATDLGDRYRETVLVLEDGDTAESALSTKWCFGGPGTVRYLIHPSGWQVAPDDTISKRNY' A
#
# COMPACT_ATOMS: atom_id res chain seq x y z
N MET A 1 4.03 -8.71 -9.80
CA MET A 1 2.60 -8.69 -9.41
C MET A 1 2.16 -7.23 -9.22
N HIS A 2 0.88 -6.91 -9.42
CA HIS A 2 0.33 -5.59 -9.12
C HIS A 2 -0.74 -5.73 -8.04
N TYR A 3 -0.52 -5.14 -6.87
CA TYR A 3 -1.48 -5.12 -5.77
C TYR A 3 -2.42 -3.93 -5.94
N THR A 4 -3.69 -4.22 -6.17
CA THR A 4 -4.76 -3.23 -6.32
C THR A 4 -5.25 -2.74 -4.95
N HIS A 5 -6.09 -1.71 -4.96
CA HIS A 5 -6.81 -1.25 -3.77
C HIS A 5 -7.57 -2.38 -3.06
N ASP A 6 -8.27 -3.23 -3.81
CA ASP A 6 -9.04 -4.34 -3.26
C ASP A 6 -8.13 -5.39 -2.62
N ASP A 7 -6.99 -5.71 -3.26
CA ASP A 7 -5.98 -6.61 -2.68
C ASP A 7 -5.43 -6.08 -1.34
N ILE A 8 -5.24 -4.76 -1.24
CA ILE A 8 -4.76 -4.12 -0.01
C ILE A 8 -5.84 -4.22 1.08
N MET A 9 -7.11 -4.00 0.74
CA MET A 9 -8.23 -4.08 1.67
C MET A 9 -8.52 -5.49 2.16
N ASP A 10 -8.42 -6.49 1.28
CA ASP A 10 -8.65 -7.90 1.61
C ASP A 10 -7.58 -8.45 2.57
N ARG A 11 -6.37 -7.88 2.52
CA ARG A 11 -5.26 -8.22 3.42
C ARG A 11 -5.24 -7.38 4.70
N ALA A 12 -6.19 -6.46 4.87
CA ALA A 12 -6.19 -5.54 6.00
C ALA A 12 -6.58 -6.25 7.30
N THR A 13 -5.71 -6.14 8.30
CA THR A 13 -5.94 -6.64 9.65
C THR A 13 -6.61 -5.56 10.48
N ASP A 14 -7.71 -5.89 11.17
CA ASP A 14 -8.39 -4.97 12.08
C ASP A 14 -7.54 -4.70 13.32
N LEU A 15 -7.30 -3.42 13.61
CA LEU A 15 -6.56 -2.96 14.79
C LEU A 15 -7.50 -2.44 15.89
N GLY A 16 -8.81 -2.39 15.64
CA GLY A 16 -9.78 -1.73 16.51
C GLY A 16 -9.99 -0.25 16.16
N ASP A 17 -10.99 0.37 16.77
CA ASP A 17 -11.33 1.80 16.58
C ASP A 17 -11.49 2.22 15.11
N ARG A 18 -11.97 1.31 14.26
CA ARG A 18 -12.12 1.47 12.81
C ARG A 18 -10.80 1.62 12.04
N TYR A 19 -9.67 1.39 12.69
CA TYR A 19 -8.38 1.29 12.03
C TYR A 19 -8.15 -0.13 11.53
N ARG A 20 -7.63 -0.22 10.31
CA ARG A 20 -7.09 -1.46 9.75
C ARG A 20 -5.70 -1.22 9.23
N GLU A 21 -4.92 -2.27 9.13
CA GLU A 21 -3.55 -2.21 8.66
C GLU A 21 -3.24 -3.30 7.66
N THR A 22 -2.55 -2.90 6.58
CA THR A 22 -1.98 -3.83 5.62
C THR A 22 -0.49 -3.54 5.49
N VAL A 23 0.34 -4.57 5.67
CA VAL A 23 1.77 -4.51 5.39
C VAL A 23 2.03 -5.37 4.15
N LEU A 24 2.41 -4.72 3.04
CA LEU A 24 2.77 -5.40 1.80
C LEU A 24 4.28 -5.45 1.66
N VAL A 25 4.80 -6.67 1.46
CA VAL A 25 6.18 -6.87 1.00
C VAL A 25 6.14 -7.02 -0.51
N LEU A 26 6.84 -6.14 -1.21
CA LEU A 26 7.01 -6.13 -2.66
C LEU A 26 8.35 -6.77 -3.01
N GLU A 27 8.35 -7.66 -3.99
CA GLU A 27 9.56 -8.19 -4.61
C GLU A 27 10.02 -7.30 -5.78
N ASP A 28 11.14 -7.64 -6.42
CA ASP A 28 11.56 -6.92 -7.60
C ASP A 28 10.55 -7.08 -8.75
N GLY A 29 10.21 -5.97 -9.40
CA GLY A 29 9.14 -5.91 -10.41
C GLY A 29 7.72 -5.91 -9.85
N ASP A 30 7.52 -6.08 -8.54
CA ASP A 30 6.21 -5.88 -7.91
C ASP A 30 5.84 -4.39 -7.82
N THR A 31 4.54 -4.15 -7.80
CA THR A 31 3.97 -2.82 -7.62
C THR A 31 2.72 -2.88 -6.75
N ALA A 32 2.46 -1.81 -6.01
CA ALA A 32 1.24 -1.64 -5.23
C ALA A 32 0.61 -0.28 -5.50
N GLU A 33 -0.72 -0.26 -5.60
CA GLU A 33 -1.48 0.96 -5.85
C GLU A 33 -1.23 2.01 -4.77
N SER A 34 -1.19 3.27 -5.20
CA SER A 34 -1.07 4.39 -4.27
C SER A 34 -2.44 4.80 -3.76
N ALA A 35 -2.66 4.67 -2.45
CA ALA A 35 -3.85 5.23 -1.80
C ALA A 35 -3.87 6.78 -1.81
N LEU A 36 -2.78 7.43 -2.26
CA LEU A 36 -2.62 8.88 -2.27
C LEU A 36 -2.88 9.50 -3.66
N SER A 37 -2.86 8.71 -4.75
CA SER A 37 -2.99 9.22 -6.11
C SER A 37 -3.19 8.10 -7.12
N THR A 38 -4.12 8.31 -8.06
CA THR A 38 -4.40 7.39 -9.17
C THR A 38 -3.38 7.44 -10.32
N LYS A 39 -2.40 8.35 -10.28
CA LYS A 39 -1.43 8.57 -11.37
C LYS A 39 -0.13 7.78 -11.23
N TRP A 40 0.09 7.16 -10.07
CA TRP A 40 1.33 6.47 -9.79
C TRP A 40 1.11 5.36 -8.77
N CYS A 41 2.02 4.38 -8.76
CA CYS A 41 2.05 3.25 -7.84
C CYS A 41 3.42 3.19 -7.13
N PHE A 42 3.46 2.46 -6.02
CA PHE A 42 4.71 2.05 -5.37
C PHE A 42 5.31 0.89 -6.14
N GLY A 43 6.62 0.85 -6.31
CA GLY A 43 7.29 -0.27 -6.95
C GLY A 43 8.75 -0.44 -6.55
N GLY A 44 9.25 -1.64 -6.76
CA GLY A 44 10.57 -2.07 -6.32
C GLY A 44 10.50 -2.97 -5.09
N PRO A 45 11.61 -3.65 -4.77
CA PRO A 45 11.67 -4.47 -3.58
C PRO A 45 11.60 -3.58 -2.34
N GLY A 46 10.79 -3.97 -1.37
CA GLY A 46 10.61 -3.21 -0.13
C GLY A 46 9.24 -3.44 0.49
N THR A 47 8.94 -2.71 1.55
CA THR A 47 7.70 -2.82 2.30
C THR A 47 6.89 -1.53 2.20
N VAL A 48 5.59 -1.66 1.97
CA VAL A 48 4.63 -0.56 2.06
C VAL A 48 3.61 -0.87 3.15
N ARG A 49 3.53 0.01 4.15
CA ARG A 49 2.53 -0.06 5.21
C ARG A 49 1.38 0.90 4.91
N TYR A 50 0.17 0.36 4.89
CA TYR A 50 -1.08 1.10 4.76
C TYR A 50 -1.82 1.06 6.09
N LEU A 51 -2.08 2.24 6.66
CA LEU A 51 -2.99 2.41 7.77
C LEU A 51 -4.30 2.99 7.23
N ILE A 52 -5.36 2.22 7.37
CA ILE A 52 -6.67 2.44 6.74
C ILE A 52 -7.66 2.89 7.80
N HIS A 53 -8.27 4.05 7.60
CA HIS A 53 -9.38 4.55 8.41
C HIS A 53 -10.47 5.15 7.50
N PRO A 54 -11.76 5.12 7.88
CA PRO A 54 -12.82 5.71 7.05
C PRO A 54 -12.64 7.19 6.70
N SER A 55 -11.86 7.95 7.48
CA SER A 55 -11.57 9.36 7.19
C SER A 55 -10.37 9.58 6.27
N GLY A 56 -9.65 8.52 5.88
CA GLY A 56 -8.47 8.61 5.05
C GLY A 56 -7.42 7.54 5.35
N TRP A 57 -6.48 7.41 4.43
CA TRP A 57 -5.41 6.43 4.50
C TRP A 57 -4.07 7.12 4.76
N GLN A 58 -3.25 6.51 5.60
CA GLN A 58 -1.85 6.88 5.76
C GLN A 58 -1.00 5.78 5.13
N VAL A 59 0.04 6.18 4.42
CA VAL A 59 0.94 5.24 3.73
C VAL A 59 2.38 5.55 4.10
N ALA A 60 3.10 4.52 4.54
CA ALA A 60 4.50 4.58 4.90
C ALA A 60 5.27 3.52 4.08
N PRO A 61 5.78 3.89 2.88
CA PRO A 61 6.76 3.06 2.18
C PRO A 61 8.12 3.13 2.90
N ASP A 62 8.91 2.07 2.79
CA ASP A 62 10.32 2.14 3.16
C ASP A 62 11.15 2.93 2.14
N ASP A 63 12.43 3.17 2.47
CA ASP A 63 13.34 3.97 1.64
C ASP A 63 13.71 3.30 0.31
N THR A 64 13.46 2.00 0.17
CA THR A 64 13.78 1.22 -1.05
C THR A 64 12.64 1.23 -2.06
N ILE A 65 11.43 1.56 -1.63
CA ILE A 65 10.28 1.72 -2.50
C ILE A 65 10.39 3.00 -3.33
N SER A 66 10.13 2.85 -4.63
CA SER A 66 10.12 3.95 -5.59
C SER A 66 8.69 4.30 -6.03
N LYS A 67 8.49 5.57 -6.38
CA LYS A 67 7.29 6.03 -7.08
C LYS A 67 7.40 5.70 -8.58
N ARG A 68 6.44 4.97 -9.13
CA ARG A 68 6.33 4.68 -10.57
C ARG A 68 5.05 5.28 -11.13
N ASN A 69 5.15 6.06 -12.21
CA ASN A 69 3.96 6.55 -12.89
C ASN A 69 3.37 5.44 -13.77
N TYR A 70 2.05 5.46 -13.93
CA TYR A 70 1.36 4.62 -14.92
C TYR A 70 1.66 5.08 -16.35
#